data_AF-A0A2G9M2E6-F1
#
_entry.id   AF-A0A2G9M2E6-F1
#
_cell.length_a   1.000
_cell.length_b   1.000
_cell.length_c   1.000
_cell.angle_alpha   90.00
_cell.angle_beta   90.00
_cell.angle_gamma   90.00
#
_symmetry.space_group_name_H-M   'P 1'
#
loop_
_entity.id
_entity.type
_entity.pdbx_description
1 polymer ?
#
loop_
_entity_poly.entity_id
_entity_poly.type
_entity_poly.pdbx_seq_one_letter_code
_entity_poly.pdbx_strand_id
1 'polypeptide(L)'
;MISGKVREGHLVLVTTNTALGKSSVLNRLKYHNRLIWQHIGWTSGYGHFHLDTGLVDDMMEYLRLVSDPVVEKNKFGDGPHWKIRVIRHCFQALGLDRHLLKHGVKRGVYAAPLASNFKEYLLGETNSPDYYDASMNDICEYFKTRYLTPRSKLITHWKSHKASEIRVSNKLKMSCPLDKKIETSEDGGTSEELQMQLFLSV
;
A
#
# COMPACT_ATOMS: atom_id res chain seq x y z
N MET A 1 -10.58 1.55 26.26
CA MET A 1 -9.92 2.03 27.48
C MET A 1 -8.50 1.47 27.47
N ILE A 2 -7.49 2.31 27.28
CA ILE A 2 -6.06 1.91 27.23
C ILE A 2 -5.49 2.12 28.64
N SER A 3 -4.78 1.13 29.20
CA SER A 3 -4.38 1.08 30.62
C SER A 3 -3.35 2.13 31.10
N GLY A 4 -3.12 3.20 30.34
CA GLY A 4 -2.14 4.25 30.68
C GLY A 4 -0.67 3.81 30.66
N LYS A 5 -0.39 2.52 30.44
CA LYS A 5 0.97 1.98 30.35
C LYS A 5 1.59 2.29 28.99
N VAL A 6 2.75 2.95 29.00
CA VAL A 6 3.59 3.12 27.81
C VAL A 6 4.18 1.76 27.44
N ARG A 7 3.95 1.33 26.19
CA ARG A 7 4.55 0.13 25.62
C ARG A 7 5.49 0.55 24.52
N GLU A 8 6.68 -0.05 24.49
CA GLU A 8 7.62 0.18 23.40
C GLU A 8 7.08 -0.45 22.11
N GLY A 9 6.89 0.37 21.09
CA GLY A 9 6.23 -0.02 19.85
C GLY A 9 7.20 -0.70 18.89
N HIS A 10 7.31 -2.02 18.94
CA HIS A 10 8.15 -2.78 18.03
C HIS A 10 7.42 -3.12 16.72
N LEU A 11 7.91 -2.60 15.58
CA LEU A 11 7.42 -2.97 14.25
C LEU A 11 8.06 -4.30 13.80
N VAL A 12 7.41 -5.42 14.08
CA VAL A 12 7.95 -6.76 13.77
C VAL A 12 7.39 -7.38 12.49
N LEU A 13 6.26 -6.86 12.00
CA LEU A 13 5.54 -7.41 10.87
C LEU A 13 4.83 -6.29 10.09
N VAL A 14 5.00 -6.28 8.77
CA VAL A 14 4.20 -5.44 7.86
C VAL A 14 3.22 -6.33 7.12
N THR A 15 1.95 -5.95 7.08
CA THR A 15 0.93 -6.68 6.31
C THR A 15 0.38 -5.83 5.18
N THR A 16 0.08 -6.45 4.05
CA THR A 16 -0.62 -5.80 2.94
C THR A 16 -1.60 -6.74 2.27
N ASN A 17 -2.60 -6.16 1.61
CA ASN A 17 -3.59 -6.90 0.83
C ASN A 17 -3.48 -6.47 -0.63
N THR A 18 -3.69 -7.41 -1.54
CA THR A 18 -3.77 -7.08 -2.97
C THR A 18 -5.09 -6.39 -3.31
N ALA A 19 -5.14 -5.73 -4.47
CA ALA A 19 -6.41 -5.25 -5.01
C ALA A 19 -7.30 -6.42 -5.44
N LEU A 20 -6.73 -7.39 -6.17
CA LEU A 20 -7.39 -8.59 -6.70
C LEU A 20 -6.40 -9.75 -6.72
N GLY A 21 -6.81 -10.95 -6.28
CA GLY A 21 -6.03 -12.17 -6.49
C GLY A 21 -4.65 -12.18 -5.81
N LYS A 22 -3.70 -12.94 -6.36
CA LYS A 22 -2.29 -12.93 -5.91
C LYS A 22 -1.52 -11.83 -6.63
N SER A 23 -0.51 -11.26 -5.97
CA SER A 23 0.39 -10.28 -6.60
C SER A 23 1.65 -10.95 -7.10
N SER A 24 1.91 -10.83 -8.41
CA SER A 24 3.16 -11.30 -9.00
C SER A 24 4.37 -10.50 -8.51
N VAL A 25 4.19 -9.25 -8.06
CA VAL A 25 5.25 -8.40 -7.51
C VAL A 25 5.65 -8.91 -6.12
N LEU A 26 4.68 -9.08 -5.22
CA LEU A 26 4.94 -9.53 -3.86
C LEU A 26 5.54 -10.95 -3.84
N ASN A 27 5.03 -11.85 -4.70
CA ASN A 27 5.53 -13.23 -4.82
C ASN A 27 6.99 -13.35 -5.27
N ARG A 28 7.59 -12.30 -5.82
CA ARG A 28 8.94 -12.35 -6.42
C ARG A 28 9.91 -11.37 -5.77
N LEU A 29 9.44 -10.52 -4.85
CA LEU A 29 10.29 -9.55 -4.18
C LEU A 29 11.19 -10.27 -3.18
N LYS A 30 12.49 -10.27 -3.47
CA LYS A 30 13.52 -10.90 -2.65
C LYS A 30 14.51 -9.84 -2.19
N TYR A 31 15.13 -10.12 -1.06
CA TYR A 31 16.36 -9.49 -0.61
C TYR A 31 17.36 -10.62 -0.35
N HIS A 32 18.45 -10.63 -1.12
CA HIS A 32 19.32 -11.79 -1.26
C HIS A 32 18.52 -13.09 -1.54
N ASN A 33 18.62 -14.09 -0.67
CA ASN A 33 17.94 -15.38 -0.80
C ASN A 33 16.59 -15.43 -0.05
N ARG A 34 16.18 -14.34 0.63
CA ARG A 34 14.96 -14.28 1.42
C ARG A 34 13.82 -13.67 0.61
N LEU A 35 12.68 -14.35 0.56
CA LEU A 35 11.44 -13.76 0.07
C LEU A 35 10.91 -12.77 1.12
N ILE A 36 10.68 -11.53 0.71
CA ILE A 36 10.23 -10.48 1.64
C ILE A 36 8.77 -10.69 2.03
N TRP A 37 7.91 -10.93 1.04
CA TRP A 37 6.48 -11.09 1.27
C TRP A 37 6.06 -12.56 1.23
N GLN A 38 5.42 -13.00 2.30
CA GLN A 38 4.84 -14.33 2.44
C GLN A 38 3.33 -14.23 2.25
N HIS A 39 2.78 -15.03 1.33
CA HIS A 39 1.33 -15.14 1.20
C HIS A 39 0.77 -15.93 2.37
N ILE A 40 -0.05 -15.31 3.21
CA ILE A 40 -0.59 -15.92 4.43
C ILE A 40 -2.06 -16.33 4.30
N GLY A 41 -2.75 -15.93 3.24
CA GLY A 41 -4.12 -16.36 3.02
C GLY A 41 -4.92 -15.45 2.10
N TRP A 42 -6.23 -15.61 2.17
CA TRP A 42 -7.19 -14.87 1.37
C TRP A 42 -8.16 -14.12 2.28
N THR A 43 -8.50 -12.89 1.90
CA THR A 43 -9.65 -12.24 2.50
C THR A 43 -10.94 -12.84 1.94
N SER A 44 -11.96 -12.89 2.79
CA SER A 44 -13.36 -13.01 2.38
C SER A 44 -14.07 -11.82 3.02
N GLY A 45 -14.58 -10.92 2.18
CA GLY A 45 -15.02 -9.60 2.62
C GLY A 45 -16.49 -9.34 2.32
N TYR A 46 -17.10 -8.56 3.19
CA TYR A 46 -18.36 -7.87 2.89
C TYR A 46 -18.03 -6.48 2.37
N GLY A 47 -18.73 -6.02 1.34
CA GLY A 47 -18.47 -4.72 0.74
C GLY A 47 -19.54 -4.33 -0.26
N HIS A 48 -19.54 -3.05 -0.61
CA HIS A 48 -20.55 -2.42 -1.47
C HIS A 48 -20.00 -2.04 -2.85
N PHE A 49 -18.85 -2.59 -3.28
CA PHE A 49 -18.23 -2.19 -4.56
C PHE A 49 -19.08 -2.54 -5.79
N HIS A 50 -19.97 -3.53 -5.66
CA HIS A 50 -20.88 -3.94 -6.73
C HIS A 50 -22.17 -3.11 -6.75
N LEU A 51 -22.34 -2.23 -5.76
CA LEU A 51 -23.46 -1.32 -5.65
C LEU A 51 -22.99 0.04 -6.11
N ASP A 52 -23.66 0.58 -7.12
CA ASP A 52 -23.37 1.92 -7.61
C ASP A 52 -23.65 2.97 -6.51
N THR A 53 -22.97 4.12 -6.59
CA THR A 53 -23.12 5.18 -5.61
C THR A 53 -24.55 5.72 -5.59
N GLY A 54 -25.19 5.87 -6.76
CA GLY A 54 -26.59 6.33 -6.84
C GLY A 54 -27.57 5.38 -6.16
N LEU A 55 -27.33 4.07 -6.24
CA LEU A 55 -28.19 3.07 -5.59
C LEU A 55 -28.19 3.21 -4.06
N VAL A 56 -27.06 3.59 -3.45
CA VAL A 56 -27.01 3.80 -1.99
C VAL A 56 -27.84 5.02 -1.58
N ASP A 57 -27.91 6.04 -2.42
CA ASP A 57 -28.72 7.24 -2.17
C ASP A 57 -30.22 6.91 -2.27
N ASP A 58 -30.63 6.12 -3.27
CA ASP A 58 -32.01 5.60 -3.38
C ASP A 58 -32.39 4.75 -2.17
N MET A 59 -31.47 3.90 -1.69
CA MET A 59 -31.68 3.12 -0.47
C MET A 59 -31.85 4.02 0.76
N MET A 60 -31.12 5.13 0.86
CA MET A 60 -31.31 6.09 1.94
C MET A 60 -32.67 6.77 1.86
N GLU A 61 -33.11 7.17 0.66
CA GLU A 61 -34.43 7.77 0.48
C GLU A 61 -35.55 6.82 0.87
N TYR A 62 -35.48 5.57 0.40
CA TYR A 62 -36.41 4.52 0.82
C TYR A 62 -36.43 4.34 2.35
N LEU A 63 -35.26 4.27 2.98
CA LEU A 63 -35.16 4.12 4.43
C LEU A 63 -35.71 5.32 5.21
N ARG A 64 -35.65 6.54 4.66
CA ARG A 64 -36.33 7.71 5.24
C ARG A 64 -37.85 7.55 5.18
N LEU A 65 -38.40 7.06 4.07
CA LEU A 65 -39.85 6.85 3.91
C LEU A 65 -40.40 5.83 4.93
N VAL A 66 -39.63 4.78 5.25
CA VAL A 66 -40.00 3.80 6.27
C VAL A 66 -39.56 4.18 7.69
N SER A 67 -39.05 5.40 7.87
CA SER A 67 -38.59 5.95 9.17
C SER A 67 -37.52 5.10 9.87
N ASP A 68 -36.58 4.50 9.11
CA ASP A 68 -35.48 3.73 9.70
C ASP A 68 -34.44 4.67 10.33
N PRO A 69 -34.06 4.47 11.61
CA PRO A 69 -33.14 5.36 12.33
C PRO A 69 -31.69 5.32 11.81
N VAL A 70 -31.32 4.39 10.92
CA VAL A 70 -29.96 4.30 10.38
C VAL A 70 -29.59 5.50 9.50
N VAL A 71 -30.58 6.19 8.92
CA VAL A 71 -30.37 7.35 8.04
C VAL A 71 -29.73 8.54 8.76
N GLU A 72 -29.91 8.62 10.08
CA GLU A 72 -29.35 9.67 10.94
C GLU A 72 -27.96 9.30 11.50
N LYS A 73 -27.50 8.06 11.30
CA LYS A 73 -26.26 7.51 11.86
C LYS A 73 -25.18 7.44 10.80
N ASN A 74 -24.67 8.58 10.34
CA ASN A 74 -23.57 8.65 9.39
C ASN A 74 -22.33 9.39 9.93
N LYS A 75 -22.31 9.73 11.23
CA LYS A 75 -21.26 10.54 11.85
C LYS A 75 -20.10 9.66 12.32
N PHE A 76 -18.94 10.30 12.46
CA PHE A 76 -17.78 9.66 13.06
C PHE A 76 -18.09 9.25 14.51
N GLY A 77 -17.80 8.01 14.87
CA GLY A 77 -18.12 7.45 16.20
C GLY A 77 -19.38 6.57 16.23
N ASP A 78 -20.23 6.58 15.20
CA ASP A 78 -21.46 5.77 15.12
C ASP A 78 -21.22 4.28 14.84
N GLY A 79 -19.96 3.83 14.94
CA GLY A 79 -19.55 2.45 14.75
C GLY A 79 -19.10 2.14 13.32
N PRO A 80 -19.49 0.99 12.74
CA PRO A 80 -18.99 0.50 11.44
C PRO A 80 -19.19 1.46 10.24
N HIS A 81 -18.72 1.08 9.06
CA HIS A 81 -18.90 1.92 7.86
C HIS A 81 -20.39 2.18 7.56
N TRP A 82 -20.81 3.46 7.54
CA TRP A 82 -22.24 3.82 7.51
C TRP A 82 -22.97 3.30 6.27
N LYS A 83 -22.35 3.32 5.09
CA LYS A 83 -22.97 2.76 3.86
C LYS A 83 -23.32 1.28 4.00
N ILE A 84 -22.46 0.50 4.65
CA ILE A 84 -22.71 -0.93 4.86
C ILE A 84 -23.92 -1.12 5.79
N ARG A 85 -24.12 -0.24 6.77
CA ARG A 85 -25.32 -0.29 7.61
C ARG A 85 -26.58 0.02 6.81
N VAL A 86 -26.57 1.13 6.06
CA VAL A 86 -27.69 1.54 5.20
C VAL A 86 -28.13 0.39 4.29
N ILE A 87 -27.18 -0.23 3.58
CA ILE A 87 -27.48 -1.34 2.67
C ILE A 87 -28.09 -2.54 3.43
N ARG A 88 -27.56 -2.88 4.62
CA ARG A 88 -28.10 -3.99 5.43
C ARG A 88 -29.53 -3.73 5.90
N HIS A 89 -29.81 -2.50 6.34
CA HIS A 89 -31.13 -2.09 6.76
C HIS A 89 -32.11 -2.11 5.60
N CYS A 90 -31.70 -1.58 4.43
CA CYS A 90 -32.52 -1.61 3.23
C CYS A 90 -32.82 -3.05 2.78
N PHE A 91 -31.81 -3.93 2.74
CA PHE A 91 -32.04 -5.34 2.44
C PHE A 91 -33.00 -6.00 3.42
N GLN A 92 -32.88 -5.72 4.71
CA GLN A 92 -33.80 -6.25 5.71
C GLN A 92 -35.23 -5.75 5.50
N ALA A 93 -35.43 -4.45 5.26
CA ALA A 93 -36.74 -3.87 5.00
C ALA A 93 -37.40 -4.39 3.72
N LEU A 94 -36.60 -4.71 2.70
CA LEU A 94 -37.04 -5.32 1.44
C LEU A 94 -37.15 -6.85 1.47
N GLY A 95 -36.80 -7.51 2.59
CA GLY A 95 -36.79 -8.98 2.69
C GLY A 95 -35.69 -9.68 1.89
N LEU A 96 -34.63 -8.95 1.52
CA LEU A 96 -33.46 -9.47 0.78
C LEU A 96 -32.42 -10.09 1.71
N ASP A 97 -31.64 -11.03 1.15
CA ASP A 97 -30.57 -11.67 1.90
C ASP A 97 -29.41 -10.70 2.20
N ARG A 98 -29.03 -10.62 3.48
CA ARG A 98 -27.89 -9.81 3.95
C ARG A 98 -26.55 -10.31 3.40
N HIS A 99 -26.47 -11.55 2.92
CA HIS A 99 -25.27 -12.10 2.27
C HIS A 99 -25.01 -11.53 0.88
N LEU A 100 -25.92 -10.75 0.29
CA LEU A 100 -25.65 -10.05 -0.97
C LEU A 100 -24.46 -9.09 -0.86
N LEU A 101 -24.17 -8.57 0.34
CA LEU A 101 -22.96 -7.80 0.60
C LEU A 101 -21.68 -8.63 0.61
N LYS A 102 -21.78 -9.96 0.75
CA LYS A 102 -20.63 -10.87 0.75
C LYS A 102 -20.14 -11.00 -0.69
N HIS A 103 -19.15 -10.21 -1.02
CA HIS A 103 -18.53 -10.32 -2.32
C HIS A 103 -17.53 -11.47 -2.35
N GLY A 104 -17.56 -12.26 -3.43
CA GLY A 104 -16.60 -13.34 -3.67
C GLY A 104 -15.18 -12.85 -4.01
N VAL A 105 -14.92 -11.53 -4.02
CA VAL A 105 -13.62 -10.98 -4.36
C VAL A 105 -12.60 -11.32 -3.27
N LYS A 106 -11.74 -12.27 -3.60
CA LYS A 106 -10.62 -12.72 -2.77
C LYS A 106 -9.40 -11.83 -3.03
N ARG A 107 -8.91 -11.18 -1.96
CA ARG A 107 -7.63 -10.46 -1.98
C ARG A 107 -6.59 -11.31 -1.28
N GLY A 108 -5.42 -11.45 -1.89
CA GLY A 108 -4.30 -12.14 -1.27
C GLY A 108 -3.79 -11.30 -0.10
N VAL A 109 -3.64 -11.93 1.06
CA VAL A 109 -3.08 -11.33 2.27
C VAL A 109 -1.60 -11.72 2.33
N TYR A 110 -0.75 -10.72 2.50
CA TYR A 110 0.70 -10.89 2.55
C TYR A 110 1.27 -10.31 3.84
N ALA A 111 2.30 -10.98 4.33
CA ALA A 111 3.05 -10.63 5.52
C ALA A 111 4.54 -10.48 5.15
N ALA A 112 5.17 -9.39 5.58
CA ALA A 112 6.61 -9.19 5.51
C ALA A 112 7.19 -9.12 6.93
N PRO A 113 7.71 -10.23 7.45
CA PRO A 113 8.38 -10.26 8.74
C PRO A 113 9.65 -9.40 8.74
N LEU A 114 9.76 -8.53 9.73
CA LEU A 114 10.95 -7.73 10.01
C LEU A 114 11.82 -8.36 11.10
N ALA A 115 11.25 -9.27 11.90
CA ALA A 115 11.96 -10.11 12.85
C ALA A 115 11.81 -11.59 12.48
N SER A 116 12.83 -12.40 12.77
CA SER A 116 12.80 -13.85 12.55
C SER A 116 11.83 -14.55 13.51
N ASN A 117 11.76 -14.08 14.75
CA ASN A 117 10.89 -14.55 15.84
C ASN A 117 9.56 -13.77 15.94
N PHE A 118 9.09 -13.17 14.83
CA PHE A 118 7.92 -12.27 14.87
C PHE A 118 6.64 -12.95 15.38
N LYS A 119 6.49 -14.27 15.21
CA LYS A 119 5.30 -15.00 15.66
C LYS A 119 5.31 -15.13 17.16
N GLU A 120 6.41 -15.63 17.70
CA GLU A 120 6.67 -15.83 19.12
C GLU A 120 6.53 -14.49 19.86
N TYR A 121 7.07 -13.41 19.29
CA TYR A 121 6.92 -12.07 19.84
C TYR A 121 5.46 -11.58 19.83
N LEU A 122 4.74 -11.74 18.72
CA LEU A 122 3.31 -11.32 18.64
C LEU A 122 2.39 -12.17 19.53
N LEU A 123 2.77 -13.41 19.82
CA LEU A 123 2.07 -14.30 20.75
C LEU A 123 2.43 -14.04 22.23
N GLY A 124 3.45 -13.21 22.49
CA GLY A 124 3.94 -12.92 23.84
C GLY A 124 4.79 -14.03 24.44
N GLU A 125 5.30 -14.95 23.62
CA GLU A 125 6.22 -16.02 24.02
C GLU A 125 7.66 -15.49 24.21
N THR A 126 8.00 -14.39 23.52
CA THR A 126 9.26 -13.64 23.71
C THR A 126 8.97 -12.18 24.05
N ASN A 127 9.88 -11.57 24.84
CA ASN A 127 9.77 -10.16 25.23
C ASN A 127 10.53 -9.21 24.28
N SER A 128 11.35 -9.74 23.37
CA SER A 128 12.19 -8.96 22.46
C SER A 128 12.19 -9.54 21.05
N PRO A 129 12.05 -8.70 20.01
CA PRO A 129 12.12 -9.15 18.62
C PRO A 129 13.56 -9.28 18.12
N ASP A 130 13.81 -10.34 17.35
CA ASP A 130 15.09 -10.63 16.70
C ASP A 130 15.03 -10.13 15.26
N TYR A 131 15.39 -8.85 15.06
CA TYR A 131 15.30 -8.20 13.75
C TYR A 131 16.26 -8.78 12.72
N TYR A 132 15.83 -8.79 11.45
CA TYR A 132 16.75 -9.02 10.35
C TYR A 132 17.69 -7.83 10.21
N ASP A 133 18.98 -8.11 10.12
CA ASP A 133 19.98 -7.09 9.80
C ASP A 133 19.88 -6.71 8.31
N ALA A 134 19.54 -5.46 8.06
CA ALA A 134 19.48 -4.88 6.72
C ALA A 134 19.52 -3.36 6.85
N SER A 135 20.68 -2.77 6.58
CA SER A 135 20.79 -1.31 6.56
C SER A 135 19.98 -0.74 5.40
N MET A 136 19.48 0.49 5.57
CA MET A 136 18.77 1.19 4.49
C MET A 136 19.62 1.28 3.22
N ASN A 137 20.92 1.55 3.37
CA ASN A 137 21.86 1.65 2.26
C ASN A 137 21.97 0.32 1.50
N ASP A 138 22.10 -0.80 2.20
CA ASP A 138 22.21 -2.12 1.56
C ASP A 138 20.92 -2.51 0.84
N ILE A 139 19.76 -2.19 1.42
CA ILE A 139 18.45 -2.42 0.78
C ILE A 139 18.34 -1.58 -0.49
N CYS A 140 18.69 -0.30 -0.43
CA CYS A 140 18.68 0.61 -1.57
C CYS A 140 19.62 0.14 -2.67
N GLU A 141 20.84 -0.25 -2.33
CA GLU A 141 21.84 -0.71 -3.30
C GLU A 141 21.42 -2.03 -3.94
N TYR A 142 20.89 -2.97 -3.14
CA TYR A 142 20.31 -4.20 -3.67
C TYR A 142 19.15 -3.91 -4.63
N PHE A 143 18.26 -2.98 -4.28
CA PHE A 143 17.17 -2.58 -5.16
C PHE A 143 17.68 -1.99 -6.48
N LYS A 144 18.65 -1.06 -6.40
CA LYS A 144 19.26 -0.43 -7.57
C LYS A 144 19.84 -1.48 -8.51
N THR A 145 20.73 -2.32 -8.00
CA THR A 145 21.45 -3.33 -8.78
C THR A 145 20.54 -4.44 -9.31
N ARG A 146 19.66 -5.00 -8.47
CA ARG A 146 18.84 -6.18 -8.82
C ARG A 146 17.62 -5.85 -9.67
N TYR A 147 17.00 -4.69 -9.43
CA TYR A 147 15.66 -4.39 -9.95
C TYR A 147 15.60 -3.13 -10.82
N LEU A 148 16.31 -2.05 -10.45
CA LEU A 148 16.22 -0.77 -11.15
C LEU A 148 17.08 -0.76 -12.42
N THR A 149 18.38 -1.00 -12.30
CA THR A 149 19.34 -0.93 -13.42
C THR A 149 18.99 -1.87 -14.57
N PRO A 150 18.62 -3.15 -14.36
CA PRO A 150 18.20 -4.01 -15.45
C PRO A 150 16.93 -3.51 -16.15
N ARG A 151 15.98 -2.96 -15.39
CA ARG A 151 14.73 -2.41 -15.95
C ARG A 151 14.95 -1.11 -16.71
N SER A 152 15.83 -0.24 -16.25
CA SER A 152 16.12 1.03 -16.94
C SER A 152 16.82 0.81 -18.29
N LYS A 153 17.60 -0.27 -18.41
CA LYS A 153 18.18 -0.72 -19.68
C LYS A 153 17.13 -1.28 -20.64
N LEU A 154 16.17 -2.05 -20.12
CA LEU A 154 15.12 -2.69 -20.94
C LEU A 154 14.02 -1.72 -21.37
N ILE A 155 13.60 -0.82 -20.46
CA ILE A 155 12.50 0.13 -20.67
C ILE A 155 13.10 1.53 -20.70
N THR A 156 13.18 2.14 -21.89
CA THR A 156 13.87 3.42 -22.11
C THR A 156 12.95 4.64 -22.10
N HIS A 157 11.64 4.47 -21.89
CA HIS A 157 10.64 5.55 -21.79
C HIS A 157 11.03 6.66 -20.81
N TRP A 158 11.78 6.34 -19.75
CA TRP A 158 12.22 7.34 -18.77
C TRP A 158 13.16 8.39 -19.38
N LYS A 159 13.85 8.09 -20.49
CA LYS A 159 14.75 9.04 -21.17
C LYS A 159 14.00 10.22 -21.81
N SER A 160 12.74 10.03 -22.18
CA SER A 160 11.92 11.10 -22.78
C SER A 160 11.15 11.92 -21.75
N HIS A 161 11.19 11.54 -20.47
CA HIS A 161 10.53 12.28 -19.41
C HIS A 161 11.31 13.56 -19.06
N LYS A 162 10.63 14.70 -19.05
CA LYS A 162 11.18 15.94 -18.52
C LYS A 162 10.85 16.06 -17.04
N ALA A 163 11.83 16.42 -16.22
CA ALA A 163 11.63 16.61 -14.78
C ALA A 163 10.53 17.65 -14.46
N SER A 164 10.36 18.66 -15.33
CA SER A 164 9.30 19.67 -15.22
C SER A 164 7.88 19.14 -15.46
N GLU A 165 7.74 17.98 -16.12
CA GLU A 165 6.46 17.33 -16.41
C GLU A 165 6.10 16.27 -15.35
N ILE A 166 7.06 15.89 -14.51
CA ILE A 166 6.79 15.02 -13.35
C ILE A 166 5.96 15.84 -12.38
N ARG A 167 4.68 15.45 -12.25
CA ARG A 167 3.73 16.08 -11.34
C ARG A 167 4.08 15.73 -9.89
N VAL A 168 5.13 16.34 -9.36
CA VAL A 168 5.33 16.42 -7.92
C VAL A 168 4.19 17.31 -7.40
N SER A 169 3.45 16.86 -6.38
CA SER A 169 2.35 17.66 -5.83
C SER A 169 2.80 19.12 -5.67
N ASN A 170 1.97 20.10 -6.02
CA ASN A 170 2.33 21.53 -5.98
C ASN A 170 2.81 22.03 -4.59
N LYS A 171 2.75 21.18 -3.56
CA LYS A 171 3.21 21.41 -2.19
C LYS A 171 4.68 21.06 -1.94
N LEU A 172 5.32 20.31 -2.84
CA LEU A 172 6.73 19.92 -2.73
C LEU A 172 7.54 20.76 -3.71
N LYS A 173 8.13 21.85 -3.22
CA LYS A 173 9.16 22.56 -3.97
C LYS A 173 10.43 21.72 -3.96
N MET A 174 10.71 21.01 -5.04
CA MET A 174 12.04 20.46 -5.26
C MET A 174 12.92 21.56 -5.83
N SER A 175 13.95 21.99 -5.08
CA SER A 175 15.12 22.61 -5.70
C SER A 175 15.86 21.49 -6.42
N CYS A 176 15.66 21.36 -7.73
CA CYS A 176 16.35 20.36 -8.53
C CYS A 176 17.86 20.70 -8.56
N PRO A 177 18.76 19.84 -8.03
CA PRO A 177 20.20 20.11 -8.08
C PRO A 177 20.78 20.00 -9.50
N LEU A 178 20.02 19.46 -10.46
CA LEU A 178 20.46 19.20 -11.83
C LEU A 178 20.45 20.44 -12.75
N ASP A 179 20.01 21.60 -12.27
CA ASP A 179 20.01 22.86 -13.05
C ASP A 179 21.35 23.60 -13.04
N LYS A 180 22.39 23.07 -12.36
CA LYS A 180 23.74 23.60 -12.51
C LYS A 180 24.29 23.16 -13.87
N LYS A 181 24.22 24.09 -14.82
CA LYS A 181 24.82 24.06 -16.16
C LYS A 181 26.02 23.11 -16.26
N ILE A 182 25.94 22.19 -17.21
CA ILE A 182 27.10 21.56 -17.81
C ILE A 182 27.87 22.69 -18.50
N GLU A 183 28.84 23.29 -17.81
CA GLU A 183 29.93 23.98 -18.48
C GLU A 183 30.77 22.88 -19.14
N THR A 184 30.73 22.85 -20.46
CA THR A 184 31.56 21.99 -21.29
C THR A 184 33.02 22.35 -21.04
N SER A 185 33.71 21.58 -20.18
CA SER A 185 35.16 21.47 -20.25
C SER A 185 35.50 20.48 -21.35
N GLU A 186 36.18 20.98 -22.37
CA GLU A 186 36.79 20.22 -23.45
C GLU A 186 37.78 19.20 -22.88
N ASP A 187 37.33 18.00 -22.55
CA ASP A 187 38.17 16.81 -22.48
C ASP A 187 37.27 15.57 -22.70
N GLY A 188 37.62 14.80 -23.73
CA GLY A 188 36.77 13.80 -24.40
C GLY A 188 36.43 12.53 -23.62
N GLY A 189 35.73 12.65 -22.49
CA GLY A 189 35.01 11.56 -21.85
C GLY A 189 33.60 11.42 -22.42
N THR A 190 33.20 10.20 -22.84
CA THR A 190 31.87 9.93 -23.38
C THR A 190 30.76 10.26 -22.37
N SER A 191 29.82 11.11 -22.81
CA SER A 191 28.65 11.61 -22.07
C SER A 191 27.83 10.53 -21.32
N GLU A 192 27.89 9.27 -21.76
CA GLU A 192 27.21 8.14 -21.12
C GLU A 192 27.82 7.71 -19.79
N GLU A 193 29.13 7.84 -19.58
CA GLU A 193 29.80 7.45 -18.33
C GLU A 193 29.53 8.45 -17.19
N LEU A 194 29.51 9.75 -17.52
CA LEU A 194 29.19 10.83 -16.58
C LEU A 194 27.71 10.81 -16.14
N GLN A 195 26.78 10.51 -17.05
CA GLN A 195 25.35 10.38 -16.69
C GLN A 195 25.08 9.15 -15.81
N MET A 196 25.83 8.06 -15.99
CA MET A 196 25.72 6.89 -15.12
C MET A 196 26.32 7.13 -13.73
N GLN A 197 27.44 7.85 -13.61
CA GLN A 197 28.05 8.19 -12.31
C GLN A 197 27.18 9.16 -11.49
N LEU A 198 26.50 10.12 -12.13
CA LEU A 198 25.60 11.04 -11.43
C LEU A 198 24.33 10.36 -10.89
N PHE A 199 23.83 9.33 -11.59
CA PHE A 199 22.63 8.60 -11.16
C PHE A 199 22.92 7.61 -10.02
N LEU A 200 24.18 7.21 -9.83
CA LEU A 200 24.62 6.31 -8.76
C LEU A 200 24.95 7.04 -7.44
N SER A 201 25.15 8.36 -7.48
CA SER A 201 25.52 9.20 -6.32
C SER A 201 24.33 9.89 -5.61
N VAL A 202 23.09 9.60 -6.03
CA VAL A 202 21.83 9.99 -5.37
C VAL A 202 21.14 8.75 -4.81
#